data_AF-A0A2E5LW02-F1
#
_entry.id   AF-A0A2E5LW02-F1
#
_cell.length_a   1.000
_cell.length_b   1.000
_cell.length_c   1.000
_cell.angle_alpha   90.00
_cell.angle_beta   90.00
_cell.angle_gamma   90.00
#
_symmetry.space_group_name_H-M   'P 1'
#
loop_
_entity.id
_entity.type
_entity.pdbx_description
1 polymer ?
#
loop_
_entity_poly.entity_id
_entity_poly.type
_entity_poly.pdbx_seq_one_letter_code
_entity_poly.pdbx_strand_id
1 'polypeptide(L)'
;MKNSIFIFLLSLSFSCMNTTKVDQCLVNHDWCIPNCEKSNMTWKFLTDGSFIVNTTVFGGKEATGKWIDLGENKFLLKYTKTFTGKNIPDQEILKLDCVTLKIKNTIYKRSEL
;
A
#
# COMPACT_ATOMS: atom_id res chain seq x y z
N MET A 1 59.54 -26.98 -6.61
CA MET A 1 58.51 -26.65 -7.62
C MET A 1 57.18 -26.52 -6.88
N LYS A 2 56.44 -25.44 -7.14
CA LYS A 2 55.26 -24.96 -6.38
C LYS A 2 54.05 -25.90 -6.58
N ASN A 3 53.49 -26.42 -5.48
CA ASN A 3 52.14 -26.98 -5.47
C ASN A 3 51.14 -25.84 -5.30
N SER A 4 50.36 -25.58 -6.34
CA SER A 4 49.33 -24.55 -6.33
C SER A 4 47.99 -25.18 -5.95
N ILE A 5 47.49 -24.86 -4.75
CA ILE A 5 46.15 -25.23 -4.29
C ILE A 5 45.17 -24.22 -4.91
N PHE A 6 44.27 -24.70 -5.77
CA PHE A 6 43.18 -23.91 -6.34
C PHE A 6 41.97 -23.99 -5.40
N ILE A 7 41.70 -22.93 -4.64
CA ILE A 7 40.48 -22.80 -3.83
C ILE A 7 39.42 -22.13 -4.71
N PHE A 8 38.42 -22.89 -5.13
CA PHE A 8 37.20 -22.36 -5.75
C PHE A 8 36.31 -21.78 -4.64
N LEU A 9 36.36 -20.46 -4.47
CA LEU A 9 35.42 -19.71 -3.63
C LEU A 9 34.07 -19.65 -4.36
N LEU A 10 33.13 -20.50 -3.96
CA LEU A 10 31.74 -20.45 -4.40
C LEU A 10 31.08 -19.22 -3.74
N SER A 11 31.05 -18.09 -4.44
CA SER A 11 30.36 -16.89 -3.96
C SER A 11 28.85 -17.13 -3.98
N LEU A 12 28.24 -17.30 -2.81
CA LEU A 12 26.80 -17.18 -2.61
C LEU A 12 26.40 -15.73 -2.91
N SER A 13 25.98 -15.46 -4.15
CA SER A 13 25.33 -14.20 -4.49
C SER A 13 23.94 -14.18 -3.85
N PHE A 14 23.88 -13.76 -2.58
CA PHE A 14 22.65 -13.38 -1.90
C PHE A 14 22.09 -12.17 -2.65
N SER A 15 21.25 -12.43 -3.65
CA SER A 15 20.45 -11.38 -4.28
C SER A 15 19.46 -10.93 -3.21
N CYS A 16 19.76 -9.81 -2.56
CA CYS A 16 18.84 -9.20 -1.62
C CYS A 16 17.61 -8.78 -2.44
N MET A 17 16.52 -9.57 -2.38
CA MET A 17 15.22 -9.13 -2.88
C MET A 17 14.88 -7.88 -2.09
N ASN A 18 14.84 -6.72 -2.75
CA ASN A 18 14.36 -5.48 -2.17
C ASN A 18 12.87 -5.66 -1.84
N THR A 19 12.56 -6.14 -0.64
CA THR A 19 11.21 -6.11 -0.10
C THR A 19 10.93 -4.67 0.28
N THR A 20 10.32 -3.92 -0.63
CA THR A 20 9.84 -2.57 -0.33
C THR A 20 8.83 -2.68 0.79
N LYS A 21 9.07 -2.00 1.91
CA LYS A 21 8.16 -2.09 3.05
C LYS A 21 6.84 -1.41 2.70
N VAL A 22 5.72 -1.98 3.14
CA VAL A 22 4.39 -1.46 2.78
C VAL A 22 4.21 -0.05 3.30
N ASP A 23 4.71 0.26 4.50
CA ASP A 23 4.67 1.60 5.08
C ASP A 23 5.30 2.67 4.18
N GLN A 24 6.49 2.40 3.61
CA GLN A 24 7.21 3.31 2.71
C GLN A 24 6.43 3.62 1.44
N CYS A 25 5.59 2.70 0.99
CA CYS A 25 4.81 2.85 -0.22
C CYS A 25 3.39 3.35 0.04
N LEU A 26 2.75 2.88 1.08
CA LEU A 26 1.34 3.11 1.32
C LEU A 26 1.11 4.49 1.94
N VAL A 27 2.00 4.87 2.85
CA VAL A 27 1.88 6.06 3.71
C VAL A 27 2.49 7.28 3.02
N ASN A 28 2.07 8.47 3.43
CA ASN A 28 2.52 9.78 2.91
C ASN A 28 2.19 10.04 1.44
N HIS A 29 1.35 9.22 0.84
CA HIS A 29 0.78 9.44 -0.49
C HIS A 29 -0.74 9.49 -0.42
N ASP A 30 -1.30 10.31 -1.28
CA ASP A 30 -2.73 10.28 -1.58
C ASP A 30 -2.96 9.29 -2.73
N TRP A 31 -3.97 8.45 -2.61
CA TRP A 31 -4.35 7.47 -3.64
C TRP A 31 -5.69 7.87 -4.23
N CYS A 32 -5.67 8.30 -5.49
CA CYS A 32 -6.77 9.06 -6.07
C CYS A 32 -7.38 8.35 -7.28
N ILE A 33 -8.65 8.64 -7.53
CA ILE A 33 -9.35 8.27 -8.76
C ILE A 33 -10.20 9.46 -9.25
N PRO A 34 -10.20 9.79 -10.56
CA PRO A 34 -9.40 9.19 -11.65
C PRO A 34 -7.91 9.54 -11.61
N ASN A 35 -7.54 10.66 -10.96
CA ASN A 35 -6.16 11.09 -10.72
C ASN A 35 -6.14 12.06 -9.52
N CYS A 36 -4.96 12.48 -9.07
CA CYS A 36 -4.83 13.34 -7.89
C CYS A 36 -5.01 14.84 -8.16
N GLU A 37 -5.03 15.30 -9.42
CA GLU A 37 -5.31 16.71 -9.75
C GLU A 37 -6.80 17.03 -9.62
N LYS A 38 -7.67 16.10 -10.05
CA LYS A 38 -9.13 16.22 -10.03
C LYS A 38 -9.75 14.91 -9.53
N SER A 39 -9.49 14.62 -8.25
CA SER A 39 -9.95 13.40 -7.61
C SER A 39 -11.43 13.44 -7.24
N ASN A 40 -12.15 12.37 -7.56
CA ASN A 40 -13.49 12.10 -7.05
C ASN A 40 -13.44 11.40 -5.70
N MET A 41 -12.43 10.57 -5.48
CA MET A 41 -12.22 9.82 -4.24
C MET A 41 -10.74 9.66 -3.97
N THR A 42 -10.34 9.95 -2.73
CA THR A 42 -8.96 9.87 -2.27
C THR A 42 -8.85 9.02 -1.02
N TRP A 43 -7.90 8.10 -1.01
CA TRP A 43 -7.46 7.37 0.17
C TRP A 43 -6.18 7.96 0.71
N LYS A 44 -6.09 8.11 2.02
CA LYS A 44 -4.89 8.53 2.72
C LYS A 44 -4.60 7.56 3.85
N PHE A 45 -3.39 7.04 3.89
CA PHE A 45 -2.88 6.16 4.94
C PHE A 45 -1.87 6.92 5.77
N LEU A 46 -2.01 6.81 7.09
CA LEU A 46 -1.19 7.53 8.07
C LEU A 46 -0.26 6.56 8.80
N THR A 47 0.87 7.07 9.29
CA THR A 47 1.89 6.29 10.01
C THR A 47 1.38 5.66 11.31
N ASP A 48 0.31 6.20 11.89
CA ASP A 48 -0.35 5.67 13.10
C ASP A 48 -1.27 4.46 12.84
N GLY A 49 -1.19 3.89 11.62
CA GLY A 49 -1.99 2.76 11.21
C GLY A 49 -3.44 3.12 10.87
N SER A 50 -3.80 4.40 10.76
CA SER A 50 -5.15 4.80 10.33
C SER A 50 -5.24 5.12 8.85
N PHE A 51 -6.45 4.99 8.29
CA PHE A 51 -6.75 5.48 6.95
C PHE A 51 -8.02 6.34 6.94
N ILE A 52 -8.06 7.24 5.95
CA ILE A 52 -9.20 8.11 5.66
C ILE A 52 -9.54 7.98 4.18
N VAL A 53 -10.83 7.88 3.88
CA VAL A 53 -11.38 7.98 2.52
C VAL A 53 -12.22 9.23 2.42
N ASN A 54 -11.89 10.09 1.46
CA ASN A 54 -12.65 11.30 1.14
C ASN A 54 -13.29 11.15 -0.24
N THR A 55 -14.51 11.65 -0.41
CA THR A 55 -15.20 11.71 -1.70
C THR A 55 -15.76 13.11 -1.95
N THR A 56 -15.62 13.60 -3.18
CA THR A 56 -16.22 14.87 -3.58
C THR A 56 -17.65 14.67 -4.10
N VAL A 57 -18.01 13.45 -4.48
CA VAL A 57 -19.31 13.11 -5.09
C VAL A 57 -20.49 13.24 -4.10
N PHE A 58 -20.24 13.00 -2.81
CA PHE A 58 -21.25 13.09 -1.75
C PHE A 58 -20.92 14.13 -0.67
N GLY A 59 -20.09 15.13 -1.00
CA GLY A 59 -19.84 16.27 -0.12
C GLY A 59 -18.96 15.98 1.10
N GLY A 60 -18.08 14.97 1.09
CA GLY A 60 -17.08 14.83 2.14
C GLY A 60 -16.55 13.42 2.43
N LYS A 61 -16.20 13.18 3.71
CA LYS A 61 -15.54 11.96 4.20
C LYS A 61 -16.43 10.73 4.01
N GLU A 62 -15.92 9.69 3.35
CA GLU A 62 -16.68 8.46 3.04
C GLU A 62 -16.46 7.36 4.10
N ALA A 63 -15.22 7.17 4.55
CA ALA A 63 -14.88 6.11 5.49
C ALA A 63 -13.59 6.39 6.28
N THR A 64 -13.44 5.69 7.41
CA THR A 64 -12.17 5.62 8.16
C THR A 64 -11.94 4.22 8.69
N GLY A 65 -10.68 3.88 8.95
CA GLY A 65 -10.35 2.64 9.62
C GLY A 65 -8.89 2.51 9.97
N LYS A 66 -8.44 1.26 10.08
CA LYS A 66 -7.07 0.87 10.38
C LYS A 66 -6.46 0.05 9.25
N TRP A 67 -5.16 0.20 9.04
CA TRP A 67 -4.36 -0.65 8.19
C TRP A 67 -3.24 -1.29 8.99
N ILE A 68 -2.85 -2.52 8.63
CA ILE A 68 -1.81 -3.28 9.32
C ILE A 68 -0.91 -3.92 8.26
N ASP A 69 0.39 -3.65 8.32
CA ASP A 69 1.39 -4.31 7.48
C ASP A 69 1.45 -5.81 7.82
N LEU A 70 1.29 -6.66 6.80
CA LEU A 70 1.38 -8.12 6.93
C LEU A 70 2.69 -8.67 6.34
N GLY A 71 3.57 -7.81 5.82
CA GLY A 71 4.76 -8.20 5.08
C GLY A 71 4.44 -8.63 3.65
N GLU A 72 5.48 -8.97 2.88
CA GLU A 72 5.37 -9.45 1.50
C GLU A 72 4.52 -8.56 0.58
N ASN A 73 4.62 -7.24 0.77
CA ASN A 73 3.82 -6.24 0.05
C ASN A 73 2.30 -6.42 0.26
N LYS A 74 1.86 -6.95 1.40
CA LYS A 74 0.46 -7.12 1.76
C LYS A 74 0.11 -6.31 3.00
N PHE A 75 -1.12 -5.84 3.07
CA PHE A 75 -1.66 -5.22 4.28
C PHE A 75 -3.12 -5.58 4.49
N LEU A 76 -3.54 -5.60 5.75
CA LEU A 76 -4.93 -5.72 6.13
C LEU A 76 -5.58 -4.34 6.15
N LEU A 77 -6.76 -4.22 5.54
CA LEU A 77 -7.61 -3.04 5.61
C LEU A 77 -8.83 -3.36 6.49
N LYS A 78 -9.00 -2.63 7.60
CA LYS A 78 -10.08 -2.82 8.56
C LYS A 78 -10.88 -1.54 8.74
N TYR A 79 -12.11 -1.51 8.23
CA TYR A 79 -12.99 -0.34 8.37
C TYR A 79 -13.48 -0.20 9.81
N THR A 80 -13.56 1.05 10.29
CA THR A 80 -14.11 1.39 11.61
C THR A 80 -15.38 2.20 11.48
N LYS A 81 -15.50 3.04 10.46
CA LYS A 81 -16.69 3.86 10.20
C LYS A 81 -16.89 4.09 8.71
N THR A 82 -18.14 4.02 8.28
CA THR A 82 -18.64 4.44 6.97
C THR A 82 -19.66 5.56 7.19
N PHE A 83 -19.61 6.61 6.38
CA PHE A 83 -20.44 7.80 6.59
C PHE A 83 -21.65 7.86 5.64
N THR A 84 -21.74 6.96 4.66
CA THR A 84 -22.84 6.90 3.67
C THR A 84 -23.89 5.81 3.97
N GLY A 85 -24.12 5.46 5.24
CA GLY A 85 -25.16 4.50 5.64
C GLY A 85 -24.98 3.06 5.12
N LYS A 86 -23.81 2.72 4.57
CA LYS A 86 -23.47 1.36 4.12
C LYS A 86 -22.87 0.56 5.27
N ASN A 87 -23.23 -0.72 5.38
CA ASN A 87 -22.61 -1.68 6.30
C ASN A 87 -21.08 -1.54 6.27
N ILE A 88 -20.46 -1.59 7.45
CA ILE A 88 -18.99 -1.59 7.58
C ILE A 88 -18.48 -2.82 6.79
N PRO A 89 -17.66 -2.63 5.75
CA PRO A 89 -17.15 -3.76 4.99
C PRO A 89 -16.30 -4.67 5.87
N ASP A 90 -16.33 -5.97 5.58
CA ASP A 90 -15.39 -6.92 6.17
C ASP A 90 -13.95 -6.50 5.88
N GLN A 91 -13.05 -6.95 6.76
CA GLN A 91 -11.62 -6.74 6.58
C GLN A 91 -11.12 -7.42 5.31
N GLU A 92 -10.23 -6.76 4.57
CA GLU A 92 -9.70 -7.24 3.29
C GLU A 92 -8.17 -7.22 3.31
N ILE A 93 -7.54 -8.29 2.82
CA ILE A 93 -6.08 -8.32 2.62
C ILE A 93 -5.78 -7.84 1.21
N LEU A 94 -5.00 -6.77 1.11
CA LEU A 94 -4.64 -6.12 -0.14
C LEU A 94 -3.17 -6.31 -0.44
N LYS A 95 -2.84 -6.43 -1.74
CA LYS A 95 -1.47 -6.42 -2.24
C LYS A 95 -1.13 -5.03 -2.77
N LEU A 96 0.08 -4.56 -2.50
CA LEU A 96 0.61 -3.28 -2.94
C LEU A 96 1.78 -3.48 -3.89
N ASP A 97 1.86 -2.69 -4.96
CA ASP A 97 2.99 -2.70 -5.91
C ASP A 97 3.77 -1.37 -5.92
N CYS A 98 3.45 -0.48 -4.98
CA CYS A 98 4.00 0.87 -4.83
C CYS A 98 3.71 1.84 -5.99
N VAL A 99 2.90 1.46 -6.97
CA VAL A 99 2.53 2.33 -8.11
C VAL A 99 1.01 2.52 -8.13
N THR A 100 0.28 1.43 -7.90
CA THR A 100 -1.16 1.37 -7.89
C THR A 100 -1.66 0.76 -6.60
N LEU A 101 -2.82 1.23 -6.17
CA LEU A 101 -3.57 0.64 -5.09
C LEU A 101 -4.86 0.10 -5.66
N LYS A 102 -5.06 -1.21 -5.61
CA LYS A 102 -6.31 -1.84 -6.02
C LYS A 102 -7.14 -2.16 -4.78
N ILE A 103 -8.35 -1.62 -4.70
CA ILE A 103 -9.33 -1.95 -3.66
C ILE A 103 -10.58 -2.41 -4.38
N LYS A 104 -10.99 -3.66 -4.15
CA LYS A 104 -12.04 -4.33 -4.93
C LYS A 104 -11.72 -4.26 -6.44
N ASN A 105 -12.60 -3.64 -7.23
CA ASN A 105 -12.44 -3.49 -8.69
C ASN A 105 -11.93 -2.09 -9.10
N THR A 106 -11.55 -1.25 -8.14
CA THR A 106 -11.12 0.12 -8.39
C THR A 106 -9.61 0.24 -8.24
N ILE A 107 -8.96 0.88 -9.21
CA ILE A 107 -7.53 1.15 -9.19
C ILE A 107 -7.32 2.63 -8.90
N TYR A 108 -6.56 2.92 -7.84
CA TYR A 108 -6.19 4.26 -7.42
C TYR A 108 -4.73 4.53 -7.82
N LYS A 109 -4.49 5.73 -8.31
CA LYS A 109 -3.15 6.21 -8.66
C LYS A 109 -2.54 6.94 -7.48
N ARG A 110 -1.26 6.72 -7.23
CA ARG A 110 -0.50 7.46 -6.23
C ARG A 110 -0.32 8.92 -6.67
N SER A 111 -0.38 9.85 -5.72
CA SER A 111 0.07 11.23 -5.92
C SER A 111 1.58 11.27 -6.10
N GLU A 112 2.04 11.89 -7.19
CA GLU A 112 3.43 12.32 -7.31
C GLU A 112 3.60 13.59 -6.45
N LEU A 113 4.66 13.64 -5.63
CA LEU A 113 5.02 14.83 -4.84
C LEU A 113 5.75 15.84 -5.71
#